data_AF-A0AAU9TDL3-F1
#
_entry.id   AF-A0AAU9TDL3-F1
#
_cell.length_a   1.000
_cell.length_b   1.000
_cell.length_c   1.000
_cell.angle_alpha   90.00
_cell.angle_beta   90.00
_cell.angle_gamma   90.00
#
_symmetry.space_group_name_H-M   'P 1'
#
loop_
_entity.id
_entity.type
_entity.pdbx_description
1 polymer ?
#
loop_
_entity_poly.entity_id
_entity_poly.type
_entity_poly.pdbx_seq_one_letter_code
_entity_poly.pdbx_strand_id
1 'polypeptide(L)'
;MEDYISIVETQNEIMGAMEKLLTNFKKDSSERKTQSYIKRRLETLEAYWKEFLENHNKLEEISEKTKYPYFTENYYQQTLRFYTETKKYFEKFT
;
A
#
# COMPACT_ATOMS: atom_id res chain seq x y z
N MET A 1 12.41 -0.14 -20.46
CA MET A 1 12.97 -0.92 -19.33
C MET A 1 13.20 -0.02 -18.12
N GLU A 2 13.77 1.17 -18.31
CA GLU A 2 13.91 2.22 -17.28
C GLU A 2 12.56 2.57 -16.61
N ASP A 3 11.49 2.71 -17.39
CA ASP A 3 10.14 2.99 -16.85
C ASP A 3 9.59 1.88 -15.95
N TYR A 4 9.85 0.60 -16.27
CA TYR A 4 9.39 -0.53 -15.43
C TYR A 4 10.09 -0.50 -14.07
N ILE A 5 11.41 -0.33 -14.06
CA ILE A 5 12.21 -0.34 -12.84
C ILE A 5 11.76 0.80 -11.93
N SER A 6 11.64 2.01 -12.49
CA SER A 6 11.20 3.18 -11.73
C SER A 6 9.80 3.01 -11.14
N ILE A 7 8.83 2.49 -11.91
CA ILE A 7 7.47 2.28 -11.38
C ILE A 7 7.48 1.22 -10.27
N VAL A 8 8.25 0.14 -10.40
CA VAL A 8 8.36 -0.90 -9.36
C VAL A 8 9.07 -0.39 -8.12
N GLU A 9 10.08 0.46 -8.24
CA GLU A 9 10.70 1.15 -7.10
C GLU A 9 9.67 1.96 -6.33
N THR A 10 8.85 2.76 -7.02
CA THR A 10 7.74 3.48 -6.38
C THR A 10 6.74 2.54 -5.71
N GLN A 11 6.42 1.39 -6.31
CA GLN A 11 5.55 0.40 -5.67
C GLN A 11 6.12 -0.18 -4.37
N ASN A 12 7.45 -0.33 -4.29
CA ASN A 12 8.14 -0.76 -3.06
C ASN A 12 8.12 0.33 -1.99
N GLU A 13 8.33 1.59 -2.40
CA GLU A 13 8.27 2.74 -1.50
C GLU A 13 6.88 2.92 -0.89
N ILE A 14 5.83 2.82 -1.70
CA ILE A 14 4.44 2.91 -1.24
C ILE A 14 4.11 1.78 -0.27
N MET A 15 4.50 0.53 -0.57
CA MET A 15 4.32 -0.60 0.34
C MET A 15 5.02 -0.34 1.68
N GLY A 16 6.28 0.08 1.66
CA GLY A 16 7.03 0.44 2.86
C GLY A 16 6.42 1.61 3.64
N ALA A 17 5.78 2.57 2.96
CA ALA A 17 5.05 3.66 3.62
C ALA A 17 3.79 3.15 4.34
N MET A 18 3.03 2.23 3.74
CA MET A 18 1.89 1.58 4.38
C MET A 18 2.31 0.73 5.59
N GLU A 19 3.42 -0.01 5.50
CA GLU A 19 3.99 -0.76 6.62
C GLU A 19 4.39 0.14 7.79
N LYS A 20 5.07 1.25 7.50
CA LYS A 20 5.43 2.26 8.50
C LYS A 20 4.18 2.87 9.14
N LEU A 21 3.15 3.18 8.34
CA LEU A 21 1.89 3.73 8.83
C LEU A 21 1.23 2.78 9.86
N LEU A 22 1.11 1.50 9.53
CA LEU A 22 0.57 0.48 10.44
C LEU A 22 1.45 0.30 11.67
N THR A 23 2.77 0.22 11.49
CA THR A 23 3.72 0.04 12.60
C THR A 23 3.64 1.18 13.60
N ASN A 24 3.60 2.43 13.11
CA ASN A 24 3.47 3.60 13.96
C ASN A 24 2.13 3.61 14.69
N PHE A 25 1.03 3.33 13.99
CA PHE A 25 -0.29 3.26 14.61
C PHE A 25 -0.37 2.16 15.69
N LYS A 26 0.26 0.99 15.48
CA LYS A 26 0.32 -0.07 16.51
C LYS A 26 1.06 0.38 17.77
N LYS A 27 2.12 1.19 17.62
CA LYS A 27 2.92 1.73 18.72
C LYS A 27 2.26 2.90 19.46
N ASP A 28 1.31 3.59 18.83
CA ASP A 28 0.61 4.70 19.48
C ASP A 28 -0.26 4.23 20.66
N SER A 29 -0.26 5.03 21.74
CA SER A 29 -1.10 4.82 22.90
C SER A 29 -2.59 4.90 22.55
N SER A 30 -3.45 4.28 23.37
CA SER A 30 -4.91 4.34 23.21
C SER A 30 -5.44 5.77 23.21
N GLU A 31 -4.89 6.65 24.06
CA GLU A 31 -5.28 8.06 24.16
C GLU A 31 -5.10 8.83 22.83
N ARG A 32 -4.09 8.47 22.03
CA ARG A 32 -3.84 9.10 20.72
C ARG A 32 -4.76 8.59 19.63
N LYS A 33 -5.38 7.41 19.81
CA LYS A 33 -6.28 6.78 18.83
C LYS A 33 -7.69 7.34 18.92
N THR A 34 -7.78 8.66 18.78
CA THR A 34 -9.08 9.35 18.67
C THR A 34 -9.70 9.12 17.31
N GLN A 35 -11.02 9.31 17.21
CA GLN A 35 -11.76 9.19 15.95
C GLN A 35 -11.17 10.02 14.81
N SER A 36 -10.78 11.27 15.10
CA SER A 36 -10.15 12.15 14.10
C SER A 36 -8.76 11.65 13.68
N TYR A 37 -8.00 11.05 14.60
CA TYR A 37 -6.71 10.45 14.29
C TYR A 37 -6.86 9.22 13.39
N ILE A 38 -7.78 8.33 13.73
CA ILE A 38 -8.04 7.09 12.96
C ILE A 38 -8.53 7.43 11.56
N LYS A 39 -9.44 8.39 11.43
CA LYS A 39 -9.90 8.89 10.14
C LYS A 39 -8.75 9.37 9.26
N ARG A 40 -7.83 10.18 9.81
CA ARG A 40 -6.63 10.64 9.06
C ARG A 40 -5.72 9.49 8.63
N ARG A 41 -5.60 8.43 9.45
CA ARG A 41 -4.80 7.24 9.10
C ARG A 41 -5.44 6.44 7.99
N LEU A 42 -6.77 6.29 8.00
CA LEU A 42 -7.52 5.71 6.89
C LEU A 42 -7.34 6.54 5.61
N GLU A 43 -7.53 7.85 5.67
CA GLU A 43 -7.34 8.75 4.52
C GLU A 43 -5.91 8.64 3.93
N THR A 44 -4.89 8.55 4.79
CA THR A 44 -3.50 8.36 4.36
C THR A 44 -3.31 7.01 3.68
N LEU A 45 -3.87 5.94 4.26
CA LEU A 45 -3.80 4.59 3.69
C LEU A 45 -4.47 4.52 2.31
N GLU A 46 -5.65 5.15 2.16
CA GLU A 46 -6.37 5.22 0.88
C GLU A 46 -5.58 6.00 -0.18
N ALA A 47 -4.91 7.09 0.21
CA ALA A 47 -4.06 7.84 -0.72
C ALA A 47 -2.91 6.99 -1.25
N TYR A 48 -2.19 6.28 -0.36
CA TYR A 48 -1.14 5.35 -0.77
C TYR A 48 -1.66 4.24 -1.67
N TRP A 49 -2.81 3.64 -1.33
CA TRP A 49 -3.39 2.58 -2.14
C TRP A 49 -3.84 3.06 -3.53
N LYS A 50 -4.41 4.27 -3.61
CA LYS A 50 -4.79 4.88 -4.88
C LYS A 50 -3.57 5.06 -5.79
N GLU A 51 -2.47 5.59 -5.27
CA GLU A 51 -1.22 5.77 -6.02
C GLU A 51 -0.63 4.40 -6.45
N PHE A 52 -0.66 3.41 -5.56
CA PHE A 52 -0.25 2.04 -5.87
C PHE A 52 -1.04 1.45 -7.04
N LEU A 53 -2.36 1.65 -7.04
CA LEU A 53 -3.26 1.18 -8.10
C LEU A 53 -3.01 1.88 -9.43
N GLU A 54 -2.80 3.20 -9.42
CA GLU A 54 -2.47 3.95 -10.64
C GLU A 54 -1.16 3.44 -11.26
N ASN A 55 -0.16 3.15 -10.43
CA ASN A 55 1.11 2.56 -10.88
C ASN A 55 0.94 1.10 -11.35
N HIS A 56 0.10 0.31 -10.67
CA HIS A 56 -0.22 -1.05 -11.10
C HIS A 56 -0.86 -1.06 -12.49
N ASN A 57 -1.81 -0.16 -12.75
CA ASN A 57 -2.46 -0.03 -14.05
C ASN A 57 -1.45 0.29 -15.17
N LYS A 58 -0.46 1.16 -14.90
CA LYS A 58 0.64 1.41 -15.85
C LYS A 58 1.50 0.17 -16.09
N LEU A 59 1.79 -0.60 -15.04
CA LEU A 59 2.53 -1.85 -15.17
C LEU A 59 1.75 -2.89 -15.99
N GLU A 60 0.42 -2.94 -15.84
CA GLU A 60 -0.45 -3.86 -16.59
C GLU A 60 -0.42 -3.63 -18.11
N GLU A 61 -0.01 -2.44 -18.57
CA GLU A 61 0.17 -2.11 -20.00
C GLU A 61 1.47 -2.66 -20.59
N ILE A 62 2.39 -3.14 -19.75
CA ILE A 62 3.70 -3.67 -20.19
C ILE A 62 3.54 -5.06 -20.82
N SER A 63 4.20 -5.27 -21.95
CA SER A 63 4.30 -6.57 -22.62
C SER A 63 5.26 -7.51 -21.87
N GLU A 64 5.12 -8.82 -22.10
CA GLU A 64 6.02 -9.83 -21.52
C GLU A 64 6.05 -9.89 -19.97
N LYS A 65 4.88 -9.70 -19.32
CA LYS A 65 4.70 -9.74 -17.85
C LYS A 65 5.42 -10.90 -17.14
N THR A 66 5.50 -12.07 -17.78
CA THR A 66 6.16 -13.27 -17.23
C THR A 66 7.67 -13.12 -17.02
N LYS A 67 8.30 -12.07 -17.57
CA LYS A 67 9.73 -11.78 -17.37
C LYS A 67 10.02 -10.98 -16.09
N TYR A 68 8.98 -10.50 -15.42
CA TYR A 68 9.10 -9.49 -14.38
C TYR A 68 8.62 -10.02 -13.02
N PRO A 69 9.45 -9.97 -11.97
CA PRO A 69 9.12 -10.46 -10.62
C PRO A 69 7.81 -9.90 -10.07
N TYR A 70 7.50 -8.63 -10.38
CA TYR A 70 6.25 -7.99 -9.96
C TYR A 70 5.01 -8.83 -10.29
N PHE A 71 4.96 -9.45 -11.47
CA PHE A 71 3.84 -10.30 -11.88
C PHE A 71 4.04 -11.75 -11.47
N THR A 72 5.25 -12.32 -11.61
CA THR A 72 5.49 -13.74 -11.31
C THR A 72 5.41 -14.07 -9.82
N GLU A 73 5.67 -13.08 -8.96
CA GLU A 73 5.61 -13.24 -7.50
C GLU A 73 4.29 -12.72 -6.90
N ASN A 74 3.29 -12.42 -7.74
CA ASN A 74 1.98 -11.92 -7.29
C ASN A 74 2.07 -10.67 -6.39
N TYR A 75 3.02 -9.77 -6.64
CA TYR A 75 3.30 -8.63 -5.77
C TYR A 75 2.06 -7.76 -5.53
N TYR A 76 1.28 -7.48 -6.58
CA TYR A 76 -0.01 -6.80 -6.46
C TYR A 76 -0.95 -7.45 -5.44
N GLN A 77 -1.11 -8.78 -5.49
CA GLN A 77 -2.03 -9.50 -4.60
C GLN A 77 -1.54 -9.47 -3.15
N GLN A 78 -0.23 -9.57 -2.94
CA GLN A 78 0.37 -9.45 -1.60
C GLN A 78 0.10 -8.05 -1.01
N THR A 79 0.30 -7.00 -1.80
CA THR A 79 0.04 -5.62 -1.35
C THR A 79 -1.45 -5.34 -1.15
N LEU A 80 -2.32 -5.81 -2.04
CA LEU A 80 -3.78 -5.71 -1.89
C LEU A 80 -4.25 -6.35 -0.59
N ARG A 81 -3.72 -7.53 -0.27
CA ARG A 81 -4.01 -8.22 0.98
C ARG A 81 -3.55 -7.38 2.17
N PHE A 82 -2.32 -6.87 2.15
CA PHE A 82 -1.79 -6.03 3.22
C PHE A 82 -2.62 -4.76 3.44
N TYR A 83 -2.96 -4.05 2.37
CA TYR A 83 -3.84 -2.87 2.41
C TYR A 83 -5.20 -3.22 3.04
N THR A 84 -5.83 -4.29 2.56
CA THR A 84 -7.16 -4.72 3.04
C THR A 84 -7.12 -5.08 4.52
N GLU A 85 -6.11 -5.83 4.97
CA GLU A 85 -5.94 -6.20 6.36
C GLU A 85 -5.65 -4.97 7.25
N THR A 86 -4.83 -4.03 6.75
CA THR A 86 -4.51 -2.77 7.44
C THR A 86 -5.74 -1.88 7.60
N LYS A 87 -6.53 -1.73 6.53
CA LYS A 87 -7.78 -0.96 6.54
C LYS A 87 -8.77 -1.55 7.55
N LYS A 88 -9.03 -2.86 7.47
CA LYS A 88 -9.86 -3.60 8.44
C LYS A 88 -9.35 -3.43 9.87
N TYR A 89 -8.03 -3.34 10.07
CA TYR A 89 -7.46 -3.12 11.39
C TYR A 89 -7.76 -1.71 11.92
N PHE A 90 -7.65 -0.66 11.11
CA PHE A 90 -7.99 0.71 11.51
C PHE A 90 -9.49 0.88 11.78
N GLU A 91 -10.35 0.27 10.97
CA GLU A 91 -11.82 0.29 11.13
C GLU A 91 -12.30 -0.35 12.44
N LYS A 92 -11.49 -1.16 13.13
CA LYS A 92 -11.83 -1.65 14.47
C LYS A 92 -11.86 -0.56 15.54
N PHE A 93 -11.27 0.60 15.25
CA PHE A 93 -11.17 1.72 16.18
C PHE A 93 -12.12 2.87 15.83
N THR A 94 -12.81 2.81 14.69
CA THR A 94 -13.87 3.77 14.32
C THR A 94 -15.18 3.47 15.02
#